data_AF-A0A1W2EY09-F1
#
_entry.id   AF-A0A1W2EY09-F1
#
_cell.length_a   1.000
_cell.length_b   1.000
_cell.length_c   1.000
_cell.angle_alpha   90.00
_cell.angle_beta   90.00
_cell.angle_gamma   90.00
#
_symmetry.space_group_name_H-M   'P 1'
#
loop_
_entity.id
_entity.type
_entity.pdbx_description
1 polymer ?
#
loop_
_entity_poly.entity_id
_entity_poly.type
_entity_poly.pdbx_seq_one_letter_code
_entity_poly.pdbx_strand_id
1 'polypeptide(L)'
;MLVPLVPGERWSLDFVADQLEDGRRFRILTIVDDCTRENLALIADTSLSGVRVARELDRLIVEHGKPKMIVSDNGSEFTSDVAPKFYPAESSFPAVGLLGWAG
;
A
#
# COMPACT_ATOMS: atom_id res chain seq x y z
N MET A 1 -5.83 -19.22 -1.43
CA MET A 1 -4.74 -18.30 -1.80
C MET A 1 -3.41 -19.01 -1.61
N LEU A 2 -2.48 -18.87 -2.55
CA LEU A 2 -1.10 -19.31 -2.37
C LEU A 2 -0.42 -18.40 -1.33
N VAL A 3 0.22 -19.00 -0.33
CA VAL A 3 1.03 -18.29 0.67
C VAL A 3 2.41 -18.06 0.03
N PRO A 4 2.92 -16.81 0.00
CA PRO A 4 4.25 -16.54 -0.53
C PRO A 4 5.32 -17.30 0.27
N LEU A 5 6.29 -17.86 -0.43
CA LEU A 5 7.33 -18.73 0.15
C LEU A 5 8.69 -18.04 0.25
N VAL A 6 8.85 -16.89 -0.40
CA VAL A 6 10.10 -16.13 -0.43
C VAL A 6 9.84 -14.67 -0.03
N PRO A 7 10.71 -14.06 0.80
CA PRO A 7 10.65 -12.62 1.06
C PRO A 7 10.67 -11.81 -0.23
N GLY A 8 9.91 -10.72 -0.30
CA GLY A 8 9.75 -9.89 -1.49
C GLY A 8 8.89 -10.53 -2.57
N GLU A 9 8.28 -11.70 -2.35
CA GLU A 9 7.38 -12.27 -3.36
C GLU A 9 6.05 -11.50 -3.43
N ARG A 10 5.50 -11.11 -2.29
CA ARG A 10 4.24 -10.36 -2.24
C ARG A 10 4.23 -9.40 -1.07
N TRP A 11 3.95 -8.13 -1.37
CA TRP A 11 3.67 -7.12 -0.35
C TRP A 11 2.16 -6.85 -0.30
N SER A 12 1.62 -6.75 0.90
CA SER A 12 0.24 -6.36 1.17
C SER A 12 0.20 -4.92 1.69
N LEU A 13 -0.70 -4.13 1.13
CA LEU A 13 -0.93 -2.72 1.46
C LEU A 13 -2.35 -2.53 1.97
N ASP A 14 -2.46 -1.91 3.13
CA ASP A 14 -3.75 -1.53 3.71
C ASP A 14 -3.69 -0.11 4.32
N PHE A 15 -4.83 0.56 4.37
CA PHE A 15 -5.03 1.84 5.02
C PHE A 15 -5.91 1.67 6.26
N VAL A 16 -5.37 2.09 7.41
CA VAL A 16 -6.12 2.19 8.65
C VAL A 16 -6.49 3.65 8.86
N ALA A 17 -7.79 3.96 8.93
CA ALA A 17 -8.28 5.31 9.23
C ALA A 17 -8.60 5.45 10.71
N ASP A 18 -8.25 6.60 11.28
CA ASP A 18 -8.57 6.93 12.67
C ASP A 18 -8.75 8.45 12.84
N GLN A 19 -9.13 8.89 14.05
CA GLN A 19 -9.45 10.27 14.37
C GLN A 19 -8.73 10.71 15.65
N LEU A 20 -8.08 11.86 15.58
CA LEU A 20 -7.51 12.52 16.76
C LEU A 20 -8.62 13.09 17.65
N GLU A 21 -8.30 13.35 18.91
CA GLU A 21 -9.25 13.92 19.88
C GLU A 21 -9.82 15.29 19.44
N ASP A 22 -9.08 16.05 18.64
CA ASP A 22 -9.52 17.33 18.07
C ASP A 22 -10.45 17.20 16.85
N GLY A 23 -10.81 15.97 16.48
CA GLY A 23 -11.70 15.66 15.37
C GLY A 23 -11.01 15.58 14.00
N ARG A 24 -9.70 15.84 13.90
CA ARG A 24 -8.97 15.65 12.65
C ARG A 24 -8.78 14.18 12.34
N ARG A 25 -9.15 13.77 11.13
CA ARG A 25 -8.93 12.41 10.65
C ARG A 25 -7.51 12.25 10.12
N PHE A 26 -6.96 11.05 10.29
CA PHE A 26 -5.71 10.65 9.68
C PHE A 26 -5.84 9.22 9.16
N ARG A 27 -4.96 8.87 8.23
CA ARG A 27 -4.85 7.52 7.69
C ARG A 27 -3.42 7.02 7.91
N ILE A 28 -3.29 5.74 8.16
CA ILE A 28 -2.01 5.04 8.28
C ILE A 28 -1.92 4.08 7.11
N LEU A 29 -0.96 4.28 6.21
CA LEU A 29 -0.58 3.27 5.24
C LEU A 29 0.29 2.22 5.93
N THR A 30 -0.10 0.96 5.79
CA THR A 30 0.63 -0.19 6.29
C THR A 30 1.13 -1.02 5.10
N ILE A 31 2.39 -1.43 5.14
CA ILE A 31 3.03 -2.24 4.08
C ILE A 31 3.67 -3.43 4.74
N VAL A 32 3.19 -4.63 4.43
CA VAL A 32 3.64 -5.88 5.05
C VAL A 32 4.15 -6.84 4.00
N ASP A 33 5.28 -7.49 4.26
CA ASP A 33 5.73 -8.63 3.48
C ASP A 33 4.99 -9.89 3.94
N ASP A 34 4.28 -10.53 3.03
CA ASP A 34 3.39 -11.63 3.37
C ASP A 34 4.11 -12.94 3.72
N CYS A 35 5.34 -13.12 3.24
CA CYS A 35 6.15 -14.29 3.53
C CYS A 35 6.73 -14.20 4.96
N THR A 36 7.37 -13.07 5.26
CA THR A 36 8.08 -12.86 6.52
C THR A 36 7.17 -12.37 7.65
N ARG A 37 6.00 -11.81 7.31
CA ARG A 37 5.14 -11.02 8.20
C ARG A 37 5.83 -9.78 8.76
N GLU A 38 6.90 -9.33 8.11
CA GLU A 38 7.59 -8.10 8.47
C GLU A 38 6.78 -6.89 8.02
N ASN A 39 6.67 -5.90 8.90
CA ASN A 39 6.08 -4.61 8.56
C ASN A 39 7.16 -3.69 7.99
N LEU A 40 7.13 -3.49 6.68
CA LEU A 40 8.10 -2.71 5.93
C LEU A 40 7.91 -1.20 6.14
N ALA A 41 6.66 -0.74 6.28
CA ALA A 41 6.39 0.66 6.60
C ALA A 41 5.04 0.89 7.28
N LEU A 42 5.05 1.87 8.18
CA LEU A 42 3.87 2.52 8.76
C LEU A 42 3.98 4.02 8.53
N ILE A 43 3.11 4.57 7.68
CA ILE A 43 3.11 6.00 7.37
C ILE A 43 1.78 6.58 7.80
N ALA A 44 1.77 7.33 8.91
CA ALA A 44 0.60 8.06 9.38
C ALA A 44 0.63 9.50 8.85
N ASP A 45 -0.44 9.93 8.20
CA ASP A 45 -0.61 11.32 7.76
C ASP A 45 -2.09 11.73 7.73
N THR A 46 -2.35 13.03 7.86
CA THR A 46 -3.69 13.61 7.71
C THR A 46 -4.14 13.68 6.25
N SER A 47 -3.20 13.60 5.30
CA SER A 47 -3.48 13.44 3.88
C SER A 47 -2.38 12.60 3.21
N LEU A 48 -2.72 11.36 2.83
CA LEU A 48 -1.81 10.47 2.10
C LEU A 48 -2.11 10.53 0.61
N SER A 49 -1.46 11.45 -0.10
CA SER A 49 -1.59 11.54 -1.56
C SER A 49 -0.97 10.32 -2.26
N GLY A 50 -1.49 9.97 -3.44
CA GLY A 50 -0.94 8.86 -4.24
C GLY A 50 0.55 9.08 -4.58
N VAL A 51 0.97 10.33 -4.72
CA VAL A 51 2.37 10.71 -4.91
C VAL A 51 3.21 10.43 -3.66
N ARG A 52 2.68 10.71 -2.45
CA ARG A 52 3.36 10.36 -1.20
C ARG A 52 3.50 8.85 -1.07
N VAL A 53 2.44 8.09 -1.37
CA VAL A 53 2.46 6.62 -1.36
C VAL A 53 3.50 6.07 -2.35
N ALA A 54 3.54 6.59 -3.58
CA ALA A 54 4.53 6.19 -4.59
C ALA A 54 5.96 6.39 -4.07
N ARG A 55 6.24 7.54 -3.47
CA ARG A 55 7.56 7.87 -2.94
C ARG A 55 8.00 6.92 -1.82
N GLU A 56 7.08 6.56 -0.91
CA GLU A 56 7.40 5.60 0.14
C GLU A 56 7.62 4.19 -0.42
N LEU A 57 6.83 3.78 -1.42
CA LEU A 57 7.04 2.51 -2.12
C LEU A 57 8.40 2.47 -2.83
N ASP A 58 8.77 3.52 -3.55
CA ASP A 58 10.08 3.62 -4.22
C ASP A 58 11.23 3.48 -3.21
N ARG A 59 11.08 4.12 -2.04
CA ARG A 59 12.06 4.00 -0.96
C ARG A 59 12.18 2.56 -0.44
N LEU A 60 11.06 1.89 -0.18
CA LEU A 60 11.08 0.50 0.28
C LEU A 60 11.66 -0.46 -0.76
N ILE A 61 11.41 -0.21 -2.05
CA ILE A 61 12.00 -1.00 -3.13
C ILE A 61 13.54 -0.88 -3.13
N VAL A 62 14.08 0.29 -2.80
CA VAL A 62 15.53 0.48 -2.66
C VAL A 62 16.08 -0.25 -1.43
N GLU A 63 15.34 -0.25 -0.31
CA GLU A 63 15.78 -0.84 0.95
C GLU A 63 15.65 -2.38 0.99
N HIS A 64 14.52 -2.93 0.53
CA HIS A 64 14.17 -4.36 0.64
C HIS A 64 14.24 -5.11 -0.69
N GLY A 65 14.50 -4.41 -1.79
CA GLY A 65 14.40 -4.94 -3.13
C GLY A 65 12.98 -4.88 -3.68
N LYS A 66 12.88 -5.07 -5.00
CA LYS A 66 11.62 -4.97 -5.73
C LYS A 66 10.74 -6.20 -5.48
N PRO A 67 9.49 -6.05 -5.00
CA PRO A 67 8.62 -7.20 -4.82
C PRO A 67 8.23 -7.81 -6.16
N LYS A 68 7.70 -9.04 -6.22
CA LYS A 68 7.09 -9.57 -7.47
C LYS A 68 5.66 -9.07 -7.65
N MET A 69 4.94 -8.91 -6.55
CA MET A 69 3.53 -8.54 -6.53
C MET A 69 3.22 -7.60 -5.38
N ILE A 70 2.37 -6.62 -5.65
CA ILE A 70 1.76 -5.80 -4.61
C ILE A 70 0.24 -6.01 -4.64
N VAL A 71 -0.33 -6.29 -3.47
CA VAL A 71 -1.76 -6.48 -3.27
C VAL A 71 -2.26 -5.39 -2.34
N SER A 72 -3.40 -4.81 -2.65
CA SER A 72 -4.14 -3.98 -1.68
C SER A 72 -5.53 -4.57 -1.47
N ASP A 73 -5.92 -4.68 -0.22
CA ASP A 73 -7.23 -5.15 0.22
C ASP A 73 -8.28 -4.02 0.19
N ASN A 74 -7.87 -2.76 0.31
CA ASN A 74 -8.77 -1.64 0.53
C ASN A 74 -9.11 -0.82 -0.73
N GLY A 75 -9.41 -1.51 -1.83
CA GLY A 75 -9.99 -0.91 -3.03
C GLY A 75 -11.50 -0.62 -2.91
N SER A 76 -11.97 0.00 -1.82
CA SER A 76 -13.41 0.31 -1.65
C SER A 76 -13.75 1.80 -1.66
N GLU A 77 -12.81 2.72 -1.43
CA GLU A 77 -13.19 4.14 -1.30
C GLU A 77 -13.39 4.88 -2.63
N PHE A 78 -12.92 4.39 -3.81
CA PHE A 78 -13.11 5.14 -5.07
C PHE A 78 -13.26 4.40 -6.41
N THR A 79 -13.76 3.16 -6.47
CA THR A 79 -14.48 2.68 -7.68
C THR A 79 -15.19 1.37 -7.42
N SER A 80 -16.47 1.32 -7.78
CA SER A 80 -17.31 0.13 -7.89
C SER A 80 -16.61 -1.05 -8.58
N ASP A 81 -16.02 -1.97 -7.82
CA ASP A 81 -16.16 -3.44 -7.98
C ASP A 81 -15.27 -4.17 -6.95
N VAL A 82 -15.84 -5.20 -6.34
CA VAL A 82 -15.30 -5.94 -5.18
C VAL A 82 -14.21 -6.92 -5.64
N ALA A 83 -13.05 -6.40 -6.08
CA ALA A 83 -11.90 -7.23 -6.40
C ALA A 83 -10.59 -6.62 -5.87
N PRO A 84 -9.73 -7.39 -5.16
CA PRO A 84 -8.39 -6.95 -4.81
C PRO A 84 -7.62 -6.58 -6.08
N LYS A 85 -7.00 -5.39 -6.08
CA LYS A 85 -6.22 -4.92 -7.23
C LYS A 85 -4.80 -5.46 -7.12
N PHE A 86 -4.37 -6.16 -8.17
CA PHE A 86 -3.02 -6.72 -8.29
C PHE A 86 -2.20 -5.88 -9.25
N TYR A 87 -1.03 -5.44 -8.81
CA TYR A 87 -0.09 -4.75 -9.68
C TYR A 87 1.19 -5.58 -9.79
N PRO A 88 1.61 -5.96 -11.01
CA PRO A 88 2.94 -6.52 -11.20
C PRO A 88 3.94 -5.42 -10.87
N ALA A 89 4.93 -5.71 -10.03
CA ALA A 89 5.90 -4.68 -9.64
C ALA A 89 6.69 -4.13 -10.84
N GLU A 90 6.74 -4.86 -11.96
CA GLU A 90 7.37 -4.46 -13.22
C GLU A 90 6.76 -3.22 -13.86
N SER A 91 5.48 -2.92 -13.62
CA SER A 91 4.89 -1.66 -14.06
C SER A 91 5.36 -0.50 -13.20
N SER A 92 5.91 0.54 -13.82
CA SER A 92 6.11 1.84 -13.16
C SER A 92 4.76 2.25 -12.57
N PHE A 93 4.65 2.36 -11.24
CA PHE A 93 3.39 2.67 -10.57
C PHE A 93 2.88 4.00 -11.13
N PRO A 94 1.81 4.01 -11.94
CA PRO A 94 1.32 5.27 -12.45
C PRO A 94 0.78 6.02 -11.23
N ALA A 95 1.31 7.22 -10.97
CA ALA A 95 0.78 8.11 -9.93
C ALA A 95 -0.76 8.24 -10.04
N VAL A 96 -1.29 8.13 -11.27
CA VAL A 96 -2.72 8.11 -11.59
C VAL A 96 -3.47 6.93 -10.98
N GLY A 97 -2.87 5.73 -10.89
CA GLY A 97 -3.48 4.58 -10.20
C GLY A 97 -3.51 4.73 -8.68
N LEU A 98 -2.57 5.49 -8.14
CA LEU A 98 -2.45 5.83 -6.71
C LEU A 98 -3.29 7.06 -6.31
N LEU A 99 -3.71 7.90 -7.26
CA LEU A 99 -4.63 9.02 -6.98
C LEU A 99 -5.97 8.55 -6.44
N GLY A 100 -6.44 7.36 -6.85
CA GLY A 100 -7.63 6.72 -6.28
C GLY A 100 -7.43 6.12 -4.89
N TRP A 101 -6.20 6.12 -4.36
CA TRP A 101 -5.87 5.61 -3.01
C TRP A 101 -5.78 6.73 -1.97
N ALA A 102 -5.83 7.98 -2.42
CA ALA A 102 -5.63 9.18 -1.61
C ALA A 102 -6.91 9.97 -1.30
N GLY A 103 -8.02 9.61 -1.96
CA GLY A 103 -9.35 10.18 -1.71
C GLY A 103 -9.96 9.54 -0.48
#